data_AF-A0A6L7IHZ2-F1
#
_entry.id   AF-A0A6L7IHZ2-F1
#
_cell.length_a   1.000
_cell.length_b   1.000
_cell.length_c   1.000
_cell.angle_alpha   90.00
_cell.angle_beta   90.00
_cell.angle_gamma   90.00
#
_symmetry.space_group_name_H-M   'P 1'
#
loop_
_entity.id
_entity.type
_entity.pdbx_description
1 polymer ?
#
loop_
_entity_poly.entity_id
_entity_poly.type
_entity_poly.pdbx_seq_one_letter_code
_entity_poly.pdbx_strand_id
1 'polypeptide(L)'
;MKTFTNPEGIFEIHIPIDWDYQNELYGYENESPFSFQPFKNPLGCFQISHYNKQQPNNKIFSSQGYFERNLKFEKTKIDQNDGFVIILWGTWVKENFFMAKYIYRPLLVDEQLVLKEIDKAEECLKSLIFIEPQSRKQAIHFYRYEKFLSALAATFDLTQRAQENESSIELIIIYASQIDAYLRLCIVLKYQIIEKSNLFKIKYLYQDKTDKAITEKRIYKEAHDMGIISTEIYDFLFNLYAERNKIVHRYIISDIKTLILDEIAEKYEMMTEAVRLILAGIEKEQFENHTGYYGRKNPHIDKNMENADFLKSMVNEKHFSDKFYRQLPEK
;
A
#
# COMPACT_ATOMS: atom_id res chain seq x y z
N MET A 1 -0.40 -7.35 12.92
CA MET A 1 0.01 -7.87 11.60
C MET A 1 -0.54 -6.94 10.53
N LYS A 2 0.02 -6.97 9.33
CA LYS A 2 -0.47 -6.33 8.11
C LYS A 2 -0.66 -7.36 7.00
N THR A 3 -1.61 -7.15 6.11
CA THR A 3 -1.84 -8.05 4.99
C THR A 3 -0.89 -7.76 3.85
N PHE A 4 -0.21 -8.80 3.37
CA PHE A 4 0.45 -8.81 2.08
C PHE A 4 -0.41 -9.63 1.12
N THR A 5 -0.78 -9.01 0.00
CA THR A 5 -1.43 -9.68 -1.13
C THR A 5 -0.39 -9.84 -2.23
N ASN A 6 -0.23 -11.05 -2.72
CA ASN A 6 0.59 -11.31 -3.90
C ASN A 6 0.16 -10.41 -5.08
N PRO A 7 1.08 -9.91 -5.93
CA PRO A 7 0.75 -9.00 -7.03
C PRO A 7 -0.31 -9.52 -8.03
N GLU A 8 -0.40 -10.85 -8.18
CA GLU A 8 -1.40 -11.51 -9.03
C GLU A 8 -2.67 -11.93 -8.25
N GLY A 9 -2.76 -11.56 -6.97
CA GLY A 9 -3.87 -11.90 -6.08
C GLY A 9 -3.98 -13.39 -5.78
N ILE A 10 -2.90 -14.16 -5.96
CA ILE A 10 -2.91 -15.63 -5.82
C ILE A 10 -3.08 -16.04 -4.35
N PHE A 11 -2.44 -15.31 -3.44
CA PHE A 11 -2.52 -15.59 -2.01
C PHE A 11 -2.47 -14.29 -1.21
N GLU A 12 -2.93 -14.39 0.03
CA GLU A 12 -2.76 -13.38 1.07
C GLU A 12 -2.07 -14.02 2.27
N ILE A 13 -1.24 -13.23 2.95
CA ILE A 13 -0.56 -13.63 4.18
C ILE A 13 -0.48 -12.41 5.11
N HIS A 14 -0.68 -12.63 6.41
CA HIS A 14 -0.47 -11.59 7.41
C HIS A 14 0.99 -11.61 7.88
N ILE A 15 1.66 -10.48 7.70
CA ILE A 15 3.07 -10.25 8.04
C ILE A 15 3.15 -9.34 9.28
N PRO A 16 4.17 -9.46 10.15
CA PRO A 16 4.40 -8.54 11.25
C PRO A 16 4.48 -7.08 10.78
N ILE A 17 3.95 -6.16 11.61
CA ILE A 17 3.92 -4.73 11.25
C ILE A 17 5.33 -4.12 11.27
N ASP A 18 6.26 -4.73 11.99
CA ASP A 18 7.67 -4.37 12.08
C ASP A 18 8.52 -4.97 10.96
N TRP A 19 7.94 -5.82 10.10
CA TRP A 19 8.61 -6.34 8.90
C TRP A 19 8.29 -5.50 7.67
N ASP A 20 9.17 -5.54 6.70
CA ASP A 20 9.14 -4.76 5.47
C ASP A 20 9.33 -5.64 4.23
N TYR A 21 8.66 -5.28 3.13
CA TYR A 21 8.72 -6.03 1.88
C TYR A 21 9.93 -5.61 1.04
N GLN A 22 10.84 -6.54 0.78
CA GLN A 22 12.19 -6.22 0.30
C GLN A 22 12.35 -6.13 -1.21
N ASN A 23 11.50 -6.79 -2.01
CA ASN A 23 11.77 -6.94 -3.44
C ASN A 23 11.73 -5.58 -4.17
N GLU A 24 10.86 -4.65 -3.76
CA GLU A 24 10.73 -3.33 -4.39
C GLU A 24 11.96 -2.44 -4.19
N LEU A 25 12.76 -2.68 -3.15
CA LEU A 25 13.88 -1.83 -2.74
C LEU A 25 15.13 -2.00 -3.58
N TYR A 26 15.38 -3.23 -4.02
CA TYR A 26 16.58 -3.58 -4.78
C TYR A 26 16.35 -3.49 -6.30
N GLY A 27 15.23 -2.89 -6.72
CA GLY A 27 14.86 -2.79 -8.13
C GLY A 27 14.56 -4.15 -8.78
N TYR A 28 14.34 -5.19 -7.97
CA TYR A 28 13.92 -6.50 -8.48
C TYR A 28 12.49 -6.42 -9.00
N GLU A 29 12.19 -7.29 -9.95
CA GLU A 29 10.80 -7.51 -10.35
C GLU A 29 10.00 -7.99 -9.15
N ASN A 30 8.73 -7.58 -9.08
CA ASN A 30 7.84 -7.91 -7.98
C ASN A 30 7.34 -9.36 -8.14
N GLU A 31 8.28 -10.30 -8.15
CA GLU A 31 8.08 -11.72 -8.42
C GLU A 31 8.61 -12.58 -7.27
N SER A 32 8.18 -13.84 -7.25
CA SER A 32 8.63 -14.81 -6.26
C SER A 32 10.15 -15.05 -6.35
N PRO A 33 10.89 -15.14 -5.23
CA PRO A 33 10.40 -15.17 -3.86
C PRO A 33 10.06 -13.80 -3.28
N PHE A 34 8.90 -13.69 -2.62
CA PHE A 34 8.48 -12.50 -1.89
C PHE A 34 9.21 -12.45 -0.54
N SER A 35 10.08 -11.46 -0.35
CA SER A 35 11.02 -11.39 0.78
C SER A 35 10.62 -10.34 1.81
N PHE A 36 10.73 -10.69 3.09
CA PHE A 36 10.36 -9.87 4.23
C PHE A 36 11.43 -9.92 5.32
N GLN A 37 11.73 -8.77 5.94
CA GLN A 37 12.65 -8.69 7.07
C GLN A 37 12.23 -7.55 8.01
N PRO A 38 12.65 -7.54 9.29
CA PRO A 38 12.46 -6.39 10.17
C PRO A 38 12.98 -5.07 9.55
N PHE A 39 12.24 -3.97 9.74
CA PHE A 39 12.68 -2.63 9.29
C PHE A 39 14.04 -2.24 9.86
N LYS A 40 14.33 -2.67 11.10
CA LYS A 40 15.56 -2.36 11.83
C LYS A 40 16.19 -3.65 12.32
N ASN A 41 17.52 -3.71 12.27
CA ASN A 41 18.32 -4.83 12.76
C ASN A 41 17.86 -6.19 12.20
N PRO A 42 17.87 -6.40 10.87
CA PRO A 42 17.43 -7.66 10.28
C PRO A 42 18.33 -8.81 10.77
N LEU A 43 17.71 -9.80 11.44
CA LEU A 43 18.37 -11.01 11.93
C LEU A 43 18.37 -12.14 10.89
N GLY A 44 17.53 -12.00 9.87
CA GLY A 44 17.32 -12.96 8.82
C GLY A 44 16.28 -12.45 7.83
N CYS A 45 15.95 -13.28 6.86
CA CYS A 45 14.99 -12.97 5.82
C CYS A 45 13.96 -14.10 5.72
N PHE A 46 12.69 -13.74 5.87
CA PHE A 46 11.56 -14.60 5.58
C PHE A 46 11.19 -14.47 4.10
N GLN A 47 11.10 -15.57 3.40
CA GLN A 47 10.74 -15.60 1.98
C GLN A 47 9.57 -16.53 1.75
N ILE A 48 8.69 -16.17 0.84
CA ILE A 48 7.62 -17.05 0.38
C ILE A 48 7.52 -17.09 -1.14
N SER A 49 7.30 -18.28 -1.66
CA SER A 49 7.15 -18.59 -3.07
C SER A 49 5.92 -19.46 -3.27
N HIS A 50 5.31 -19.32 -4.44
CA HIS A 50 4.32 -20.28 -4.93
C HIS A 50 4.73 -20.76 -6.31
N TYR A 51 4.36 -21.99 -6.64
CA TYR A 51 4.61 -22.59 -7.94
C TYR A 51 3.37 -23.33 -8.38
N ASN A 52 2.88 -23.02 -9.58
CA ASN A 52 1.89 -23.84 -10.25
C ASN A 52 2.59 -25.09 -10.79
N LYS A 53 2.39 -26.23 -10.11
CA LYS A 53 3.04 -27.51 -10.45
C LYS A 53 2.03 -28.63 -10.33
N GLN A 54 2.19 -29.69 -11.12
CA GLN A 54 1.42 -30.90 -10.87
C GLN A 54 1.80 -31.47 -9.50
N GLN A 55 0.78 -31.73 -8.67
CA GLN A 55 0.99 -32.39 -7.38
C GLN A 55 1.63 -33.76 -7.64
N PRO A 56 2.78 -34.09 -7.03
CA PRO A 56 3.33 -35.43 -7.12
C PRO A 56 2.29 -36.41 -6.58
N ASN A 57 2.17 -37.61 -7.19
CA ASN A 57 1.21 -38.66 -6.81
C ASN A 57 1.36 -39.19 -5.36
N ASN A 58 2.21 -38.57 -4.55
CA ASN A 58 2.45 -38.91 -3.16
C ASN A 58 1.36 -38.30 -2.27
N LYS A 59 0.60 -39.16 -1.60
CA LYS A 59 -0.49 -38.83 -0.64
C LYS A 59 -0.04 -38.10 0.64
N ILE A 60 1.19 -37.59 0.70
CA ILE A 60 1.79 -37.04 1.92
C ILE A 60 1.11 -35.73 2.33
N PHE A 61 0.71 -34.91 1.35
CA PHE A 61 0.05 -33.63 1.61
C PHE A 61 -1.47 -33.78 1.52
N SER A 62 -2.17 -33.47 2.62
CA SER A 62 -3.63 -33.35 2.64
C SER A 62 -4.10 -32.34 1.58
N SER A 63 -5.20 -32.63 0.88
CA SER A 63 -5.78 -31.73 -0.12
C SER A 63 -6.39 -30.50 0.55
N GLN A 64 -5.59 -29.45 0.75
CA GLN A 64 -6.05 -28.19 1.31
C GLN A 64 -6.78 -27.35 0.26
N GLY A 65 -7.78 -26.61 0.71
CA GLY A 65 -8.71 -25.85 -0.12
C GLY A 65 -8.35 -24.38 -0.34
N TYR A 66 -9.12 -23.74 -1.23
CA TYR A 66 -9.14 -22.29 -1.32
C TYR A 66 -9.70 -21.69 -0.03
N PHE A 67 -9.15 -20.54 0.40
CA PHE A 67 -9.53 -19.81 1.62
C PHE A 67 -9.44 -20.60 2.93
N GLU A 68 -8.84 -21.79 2.91
CA GLU A 68 -8.54 -22.53 4.13
C GLU A 68 -7.47 -21.77 4.93
N ARG A 69 -7.69 -21.66 6.25
CA ARG A 69 -6.75 -21.03 7.20
C ARG A 69 -6.01 -22.10 7.97
N ASN A 70 -4.89 -21.73 8.58
CA ASN A 70 -4.04 -22.64 9.35
C ASN A 70 -3.56 -23.83 8.51
N LEU A 71 -3.05 -23.51 7.32
CA LEU A 71 -2.49 -24.52 6.43
C LEU A 71 -1.37 -25.30 7.13
N LYS A 72 -1.29 -26.60 6.85
CA LYS A 72 -0.31 -27.52 7.41
C LYS A 72 0.94 -27.49 6.54
N PHE A 73 2.01 -26.97 7.10
CA PHE A 73 3.33 -26.97 6.46
C PHE A 73 4.21 -28.07 7.05
N GLU A 74 4.95 -28.76 6.17
CA GLU A 74 6.06 -29.61 6.59
C GLU A 74 7.30 -28.75 6.77
N LYS A 75 7.89 -28.81 7.97
CA LYS A 75 9.09 -28.05 8.34
C LYS A 75 10.33 -28.92 8.22
N THR A 76 11.39 -28.40 7.63
CA THR A 76 12.72 -29.03 7.59
C THR A 76 13.79 -27.96 7.83
N LYS A 77 14.83 -28.30 8.58
CA LYS A 77 16.01 -27.44 8.74
C LYS A 77 17.11 -27.93 7.80
N ILE A 78 17.67 -27.01 7.01
CA ILE A 78 18.85 -27.23 6.19
C ILE A 78 19.98 -26.40 6.80
N ASP A 79 21.00 -27.09 7.29
CA ASP A 79 22.19 -26.51 7.87
C ASP A 79 23.36 -26.90 6.94
N GLN A 80 23.67 -26.03 5.98
CA GLN A 80 24.77 -26.26 5.05
C GLN A 80 26.04 -25.63 5.66
N ASN A 81 27.20 -26.28 5.50
CA ASN A 81 28.48 -25.78 6.00
C ASN A 81 28.97 -24.48 5.29
N ASP A 82 28.09 -23.76 4.61
CA ASP A 82 28.36 -22.48 3.92
C ASP A 82 28.10 -21.25 4.80
N GLY A 83 27.74 -21.46 6.07
CA GLY A 83 27.54 -20.40 7.07
C GLY A 83 26.11 -19.86 7.16
N PHE A 84 25.15 -20.50 6.48
CA PHE A 84 23.73 -20.17 6.57
C PHE A 84 22.91 -21.32 7.11
N VAL A 85 21.87 -20.96 7.86
CA VAL A 85 20.80 -21.88 8.22
C VAL A 85 19.54 -21.46 7.47
N ILE A 86 18.89 -22.46 6.87
CA ILE A 86 17.62 -22.30 6.16
C ILE A 86 16.58 -23.16 6.87
N ILE A 87 15.57 -22.53 7.45
CA ILE A 87 14.35 -23.22 7.86
C ILE A 87 13.39 -23.21 6.67
N LEU A 88 12.99 -24.38 6.21
CA LEU A 88 12.13 -24.58 5.04
C LEU A 88 10.75 -25.07 5.51
N TRP A 89 9.71 -24.47 4.96
CA TRP A 89 8.33 -24.93 5.09
C TRP A 89 7.74 -25.18 3.70
N GLY A 90 7.13 -26.34 3.51
CA GLY A 90 6.49 -26.72 2.24
C GLY A 90 5.05 -27.19 2.46
N THR A 91 4.15 -26.81 1.55
CA THR A 91 2.79 -27.34 1.54
C THR A 91 2.16 -27.31 0.15
N TRP A 92 1.15 -28.16 -0.06
CA TRP A 92 0.32 -28.17 -1.27
C TRP A 92 -1.07 -27.66 -0.95
N VAL A 93 -1.57 -26.76 -1.79
CA VAL A 93 -2.94 -26.27 -1.76
C VAL A 93 -3.48 -26.34 -3.17
N LYS A 94 -4.43 -27.25 -3.40
CA LYS A 94 -4.87 -27.64 -4.76
C LYS A 94 -3.67 -27.94 -5.67
N GLU A 95 -3.60 -27.30 -6.84
CA GLU A 95 -2.51 -27.41 -7.82
C GLU A 95 -1.29 -26.48 -7.56
N ASN A 96 -1.25 -25.78 -6.42
CA ASN A 96 -0.13 -24.89 -6.09
C ASN A 96 0.73 -25.45 -4.95
N PHE A 97 2.05 -25.40 -5.15
CA PHE A 97 3.03 -25.67 -4.12
C PHE A 97 3.49 -24.35 -3.50
N PHE A 98 3.30 -24.19 -2.20
CA PHE A 98 3.83 -23.08 -1.43
C PHE A 98 5.11 -23.51 -0.74
N MET A 99 6.15 -22.69 -0.87
CA MET A 99 7.44 -22.87 -0.21
C MET A 99 7.78 -21.59 0.52
N ALA A 100 8.00 -21.67 1.82
CA ALA A 100 8.51 -20.57 2.61
C ALA A 100 9.87 -20.93 3.21
N LYS A 101 10.71 -19.91 3.42
CA LYS A 101 12.06 -20.05 3.96
C LYS A 101 12.31 -18.96 5.00
N TYR A 102 13.06 -19.29 6.04
CA TYR A 102 13.68 -18.31 6.90
C TYR A 102 15.19 -18.53 6.85
N ILE A 103 15.92 -17.53 6.38
CA ILE A 103 17.36 -17.62 6.11
C ILE A 103 18.09 -16.69 7.06
N TYR A 104 19.05 -17.22 7.82
CA TYR A 104 19.87 -16.45 8.74
C TYR A 104 21.30 -16.98 8.82
N ARG A 105 22.21 -16.18 9.40
CA ARG A 105 23.61 -16.52 9.62
C ARG A 105 23.87 -16.71 11.12
N PRO A 106 23.98 -17.95 11.63
CA PRO A 106 24.08 -18.22 13.07
C PRO A 106 25.20 -17.46 13.79
N LEU A 107 26.33 -17.20 13.11
CA LEU A 107 27.48 -16.51 13.70
C LEU A 107 27.29 -15.00 13.92
N LEU A 108 26.25 -14.40 13.34
CA LEU A 108 26.02 -12.96 13.38
C LEU A 108 24.84 -12.54 14.24
N VAL A 109 24.13 -13.50 14.85
CA VAL A 109 22.84 -13.26 15.48
C VAL A 109 22.69 -14.07 16.77
N ASP A 110 21.95 -13.50 17.71
CA ASP A 110 21.57 -14.20 18.93
C ASP A 110 20.51 -15.28 18.60
N GLU A 111 20.74 -16.51 19.06
CA GLU A 111 19.86 -17.65 18.79
C GLU A 111 18.44 -17.44 19.33
N GLN A 112 18.29 -16.84 20.52
CA GLN A 112 16.98 -16.61 21.12
C GLN A 112 16.19 -15.56 20.34
N LEU A 113 16.87 -14.53 19.82
CA LEU A 113 16.24 -13.52 18.98
C LEU A 113 15.79 -14.10 17.64
N VAL A 114 16.61 -14.95 17.02
CA VAL A 114 16.23 -15.64 15.77
C VAL A 114 15.04 -16.57 15.98
N LEU A 115 14.99 -17.31 17.09
CA LEU A 115 13.85 -18.19 17.38
C LEU A 115 12.54 -17.41 17.46
N LYS A 116 12.53 -16.22 18.05
CA LYS A 116 11.35 -15.33 18.05
C LYS A 116 10.93 -14.90 16.64
N GLU A 117 11.88 -14.62 15.76
CA GLU A 117 11.58 -14.27 14.37
C GLU A 117 11.09 -15.48 13.55
N ILE A 118 11.59 -16.68 13.87
CA ILE A 118 11.06 -17.94 13.31
C ILE A 118 9.62 -18.17 13.78
N ASP A 119 9.32 -17.93 15.06
CA ASP A 119 7.94 -18.04 15.58
C ASP A 119 7.01 -17.06 14.87
N LYS A 120 7.45 -15.81 14.65
CA LYS A 120 6.71 -14.84 13.83
C LYS A 120 6.47 -15.37 12.41
N ALA A 121 7.48 -15.96 11.77
CA ALA A 121 7.34 -16.57 10.44
C ALA A 121 6.30 -17.70 10.43
N GLU A 122 6.26 -18.54 11.46
CA GLU A 122 5.25 -19.60 11.58
C GLU A 122 3.83 -19.04 11.79
N GLU A 123 3.68 -17.96 12.55
CA GLU A 123 2.41 -17.23 12.67
C GLU A 123 1.98 -16.62 11.32
N CYS A 124 2.92 -16.09 10.52
CA CYS A 124 2.62 -15.69 9.14
C CYS A 124 2.04 -16.86 8.34
N LEU A 125 2.69 -18.02 8.37
CA LEU A 125 2.27 -19.19 7.60
C LEU A 125 0.88 -19.70 7.99
N LYS A 126 0.50 -19.62 9.28
CA LYS A 126 -0.86 -19.96 9.73
C LYS A 126 -1.93 -19.06 9.11
N SER A 127 -1.58 -17.81 8.82
CA SER A 127 -2.49 -16.83 8.22
C SER A 127 -2.59 -16.93 6.70
N LEU A 128 -1.73 -17.70 6.05
CA LEU A 128 -1.71 -17.81 4.59
C LEU A 128 -3.02 -18.39 4.07
N ILE A 129 -3.61 -17.72 3.08
CA ILE A 129 -4.78 -18.20 2.35
C ILE A 129 -4.49 -18.25 0.85
N PHE A 130 -4.89 -19.35 0.21
CA PHE A 130 -4.87 -19.45 -1.25
C PHE A 130 -6.19 -18.94 -1.83
N ILE A 131 -6.11 -17.94 -2.70
CA ILE A 131 -7.28 -17.23 -3.24
C ILE A 131 -7.71 -17.89 -4.55
N GLU A 132 -9.00 -18.24 -4.61
CA GLU A 132 -9.59 -18.81 -5.82
C GLU A 132 -9.56 -17.82 -6.99
N PRO A 133 -9.45 -18.31 -8.25
CA PRO A 133 -9.29 -17.46 -9.43
C PRO A 133 -10.30 -16.32 -9.57
N GLN A 134 -11.58 -16.57 -9.25
CA GLN A 134 -12.66 -15.59 -9.38
C GLN A 134 -12.55 -14.40 -8.41
N SER A 135 -11.89 -14.60 -7.27
CA SER A 135 -11.73 -13.59 -6.21
C SER A 135 -10.42 -12.81 -6.29
N ARG A 136 -9.45 -13.25 -7.11
CA ARG A 136 -8.11 -12.63 -7.21
C ARG A 136 -8.17 -11.17 -7.64
N LYS A 137 -9.06 -10.86 -8.58
CA LYS A 137 -9.26 -9.48 -9.04
C LYS A 137 -9.64 -8.55 -7.88
N GLN A 138 -10.52 -9.00 -7.00
CA GLN A 138 -10.94 -8.22 -5.84
C GLN A 138 -9.78 -8.02 -4.86
N ALA A 139 -9.00 -9.07 -4.58
CA ALA A 139 -7.82 -9.00 -3.72
C ALA A 139 -6.79 -8.00 -4.25
N ILE A 140 -6.45 -8.06 -5.54
CA ILE A 140 -5.55 -7.09 -6.19
C ILE A 140 -6.08 -5.67 -6.03
N HIS A 141 -7.39 -5.47 -6.22
CA HIS A 141 -7.97 -4.13 -6.14
C HIS A 141 -7.88 -3.55 -4.72
N PHE A 142 -8.12 -4.36 -3.68
CA PHE A 142 -7.95 -3.94 -2.29
C PHE A 142 -6.50 -3.62 -1.96
N TYR A 143 -5.57 -4.47 -2.38
CA TYR A 143 -4.13 -4.23 -2.18
C TYR A 143 -3.68 -2.90 -2.80
N ARG A 144 -4.06 -2.61 -4.05
CA ARG A 144 -3.71 -1.35 -4.72
C ARG A 144 -4.35 -0.14 -4.04
N TYR A 145 -5.57 -0.28 -3.55
CA TYR A 145 -6.24 0.76 -2.78
C TYR A 145 -5.51 1.06 -1.46
N GLU A 146 -5.11 0.03 -0.70
CA GLU A 146 -4.38 0.22 0.56
C GLU A 146 -3.00 0.86 0.33
N LYS A 147 -2.25 0.44 -0.69
CA LYS A 147 -0.98 1.09 -1.09
C LYS A 147 -1.18 2.54 -1.54
N PHE A 148 -2.30 2.86 -2.19
CA PHE A 148 -2.63 4.24 -2.54
C PHE A 148 -2.88 5.10 -1.30
N LEU A 149 -3.66 4.59 -0.34
CA LEU A 149 -3.91 5.27 0.93
C LEU A 149 -2.64 5.45 1.76
N SER A 150 -1.73 4.47 1.79
CA SER A 150 -0.46 4.62 2.51
C SER A 150 0.47 5.63 1.85
N ALA A 151 0.48 5.69 0.51
CA ALA A 151 1.19 6.73 -0.22
C ALA A 151 0.66 8.12 0.10
N LEU A 152 -0.66 8.29 0.12
CA LEU A 152 -1.30 9.53 0.55
C LEU A 152 -0.95 9.86 2.01
N ALA A 153 -1.01 8.88 2.93
CA ALA A 153 -0.66 9.10 4.33
C ALA A 153 0.81 9.52 4.53
N ALA A 154 1.74 8.98 3.73
CA ALA A 154 3.15 9.36 3.77
C ALA A 154 3.38 10.82 3.34
N THR A 155 2.51 11.38 2.49
CA THR A 155 2.63 12.80 2.08
C THR A 155 2.48 13.76 3.25
N PHE A 156 1.76 13.41 4.33
CA PHE A 156 1.64 14.25 5.52
C PHE A 156 2.98 14.44 6.24
N ASP A 157 3.84 13.42 6.28
CA ASP A 157 5.19 13.58 6.85
C ASP A 157 6.05 14.52 5.99
N LEU A 158 5.86 14.47 4.66
CA LEU A 158 6.53 15.40 3.74
C LEU A 158 6.00 16.82 3.92
N THR A 159 4.67 16.99 4.06
CA THR A 159 4.04 18.29 4.33
C THR A 159 4.57 18.88 5.63
N GLN A 160 4.55 18.13 6.73
CA GLN A 160 5.04 18.61 8.02
C GLN A 160 6.49 19.07 7.91
N ARG A 161 7.35 18.27 7.27
CA ARG A 161 8.75 18.65 7.07
C ARG A 161 8.89 19.90 6.19
N ALA A 162 8.10 20.03 5.13
CA ALA A 162 8.15 21.20 4.26
C ALA A 162 7.68 22.46 5.01
N GLN A 163 6.71 22.34 5.92
CA GLN A 163 6.28 23.42 6.82
C GLN A 163 7.41 23.80 7.80
N GLU A 164 8.04 22.82 8.45
CA GLU A 164 9.17 23.05 9.38
C GLU A 164 10.37 23.73 8.70
N ASN A 165 10.54 23.53 7.39
CA ASN A 165 11.62 24.14 6.60
C ASN A 165 11.18 25.40 5.84
N GLU A 166 9.94 25.89 6.04
CA GLU A 166 9.39 27.05 5.34
C GLU A 166 9.53 26.94 3.80
N SER A 167 9.32 25.74 3.25
CA SER A 167 9.57 25.38 1.86
C SER A 167 8.28 25.49 1.02
N SER A 168 7.88 26.71 0.65
CA SER A 168 6.59 26.98 0.00
C SER A 168 6.42 26.26 -1.35
N ILE A 169 7.50 26.14 -2.15
CA ILE A 169 7.44 25.39 -3.42
C ILE A 169 7.15 23.91 -3.16
N GLU A 170 7.82 23.30 -2.17
CA GLU A 170 7.61 21.90 -1.82
C GLU A 170 6.18 21.68 -1.30
N LEU A 171 5.66 22.59 -0.46
CA LEU A 171 4.27 22.56 -0.02
C LEU A 171 3.28 22.59 -1.18
N ILE A 172 3.45 23.52 -2.13
CA ILE A 172 2.61 23.60 -3.34
C ILE A 172 2.59 22.27 -4.10
N ILE A 173 3.75 21.64 -4.30
CA ILE A 173 3.85 20.36 -5.01
C ILE A 173 3.16 19.24 -4.23
N ILE A 174 3.37 19.16 -2.92
CA ILE A 174 2.78 18.10 -2.08
C ILE A 174 1.25 18.25 -2.01
N TYR A 175 0.74 19.46 -1.75
CA TYR A 175 -0.70 19.73 -1.72
C TYR A 175 -1.34 19.45 -3.09
N ALA A 176 -0.70 19.83 -4.20
CA ALA A 176 -1.21 19.47 -5.53
C ALA A 176 -1.31 17.94 -5.72
N SER A 177 -0.32 17.19 -5.22
CA SER A 177 -0.36 15.72 -5.25
C SER A 177 -1.46 15.15 -4.36
N GLN A 178 -1.73 15.75 -3.20
CA GLN A 178 -2.81 15.34 -2.31
C GLN A 178 -4.18 15.61 -2.94
N ILE A 179 -4.39 16.77 -3.56
CA ILE A 179 -5.62 17.10 -4.30
C ILE A 179 -5.88 16.06 -5.41
N ASP A 180 -4.89 15.79 -6.26
CA ASP A 180 -5.01 14.78 -7.33
C ASP A 180 -5.35 13.40 -6.74
N ALA A 181 -4.72 13.03 -5.63
CA ALA A 181 -5.00 11.76 -4.94
C ALA A 181 -6.42 11.69 -4.37
N TYR A 182 -6.89 12.75 -3.71
CA TYR A 182 -8.27 12.81 -3.20
C TYR A 182 -9.30 12.75 -4.32
N LEU A 183 -9.09 13.47 -5.42
CA LEU A 183 -10.01 13.40 -6.56
C LEU A 183 -10.04 12.01 -7.20
N ARG A 184 -8.90 11.32 -7.32
CA ARG A 184 -8.85 9.92 -7.75
C ARG A 184 -9.65 9.01 -6.82
N LEU A 185 -9.54 9.19 -5.51
CA LEU A 185 -10.35 8.45 -4.54
C LEU A 185 -11.84 8.75 -4.72
N CYS A 186 -12.23 10.02 -4.85
CA CYS A 186 -13.61 10.41 -5.12
C CYS A 186 -14.15 9.72 -6.37
N ILE A 187 -13.42 9.78 -7.48
CA ILE A 187 -13.80 9.15 -8.76
C ILE A 187 -14.02 7.66 -8.57
N VAL A 188 -13.07 6.96 -7.95
CA VAL A 188 -13.15 5.51 -7.81
C VAL A 188 -14.29 5.08 -6.88
N LEU A 189 -14.49 5.77 -5.76
CA LEU A 189 -15.59 5.48 -4.84
C LEU A 189 -16.95 5.83 -5.46
N LYS A 190 -17.03 6.91 -6.26
CA LYS A 190 -18.26 7.27 -6.97
C LYS A 190 -18.61 6.24 -8.05
N TYR A 191 -17.61 5.68 -8.75
CA TYR A 191 -17.84 4.54 -9.65
C TYR A 191 -18.46 3.33 -8.95
N GLN A 192 -18.00 2.99 -7.74
CA GLN A 192 -18.57 1.88 -6.97
C GLN A 192 -20.05 2.11 -6.64
N ILE A 193 -20.45 3.36 -6.36
CA ILE A 193 -21.85 3.75 -6.14
C ILE A 193 -22.65 3.58 -7.43
N ILE A 194 -22.18 4.18 -8.54
CA ILE A 194 -22.88 4.17 -9.84
C ILE A 194 -23.04 2.73 -10.37
N GLU A 195 -21.97 1.93 -10.30
CA GLU A 195 -21.94 0.57 -10.83
C GLU A 195 -22.46 -0.48 -9.84
N LYS A 196 -22.78 -0.10 -8.60
CA LYS A 196 -23.14 -1.00 -7.49
C LYS A 196 -22.15 -2.16 -7.33
N SER A 197 -20.86 -1.82 -7.34
CA SER A 197 -19.76 -2.79 -7.32
C SER A 197 -18.79 -2.50 -6.18
N ASN A 198 -18.17 -3.55 -5.64
CA ASN A 198 -17.07 -3.43 -4.67
C ASN A 198 -15.71 -3.34 -5.35
N LEU A 199 -15.66 -3.35 -6.69
CA LEU A 199 -14.42 -3.27 -7.45
C LEU A 199 -14.01 -1.83 -7.71
N PHE A 200 -12.72 -1.54 -7.49
CA PHE A 200 -12.11 -0.25 -7.80
C PHE A 200 -11.78 -0.13 -9.30
N LYS A 201 -11.87 1.08 -9.87
CA LYS A 201 -11.30 1.36 -11.21
C LYS A 201 -9.79 1.60 -11.07
N ILE A 202 -9.01 0.53 -11.16
CA ILE A 202 -7.57 0.53 -10.80
C ILE A 202 -6.71 1.55 -11.54
N LYS A 203 -7.05 1.90 -12.79
CA LYS A 203 -6.34 2.93 -13.56
C LYS A 203 -6.20 4.29 -12.86
N TYR A 204 -7.03 4.59 -11.86
CA TYR A 204 -6.90 5.82 -11.06
C TYR A 204 -6.02 5.65 -9.83
N LEU A 205 -5.81 4.43 -9.34
CA LEU A 205 -5.05 4.12 -8.12
C LEU A 205 -3.64 3.59 -8.40
N TYR A 206 -3.41 3.01 -9.57
CA TYR A 206 -2.13 2.44 -9.93
C TYR A 206 -1.89 2.61 -11.43
N GLN A 207 -0.62 2.86 -11.77
CA GLN A 207 -0.14 2.98 -13.14
C GLN A 207 1.15 2.16 -13.25
N ASP A 208 1.15 1.16 -14.14
CA ASP A 208 2.34 0.38 -14.45
C ASP A 208 3.29 1.14 -15.39
N LYS A 209 4.52 0.65 -15.58
CA LYS A 209 5.55 1.26 -16.44
C LYS A 209 5.09 1.41 -17.88
N THR A 210 4.23 0.51 -18.36
CA THR A 210 3.71 0.50 -19.73
C THR A 210 2.41 1.28 -19.90
N ASP A 211 1.78 1.72 -18.80
CA ASP A 211 0.47 2.35 -18.85
C ASP A 211 0.56 3.81 -19.29
N LYS A 212 -0.44 4.25 -20.06
CA LYS A 212 -0.56 5.66 -20.44
C LYS A 212 -0.97 6.50 -19.23
N ALA A 213 -0.15 7.50 -18.90
CA ALA A 213 -0.42 8.41 -17.79
C ALA A 213 -1.75 9.14 -17.95
N ILE A 214 -2.55 9.15 -16.87
CA ILE A 214 -3.72 10.01 -16.75
C ILE A 214 -3.25 11.35 -16.20
N THR A 215 -3.39 12.40 -17.01
CA THR A 215 -2.97 13.74 -16.62
C THR A 215 -3.89 14.30 -15.53
N GLU A 216 -3.33 15.13 -14.66
CA GLU A 216 -4.05 15.85 -13.59
C GLU A 216 -5.27 16.61 -14.13
N LYS A 217 -5.12 17.34 -15.25
CA LYS A 217 -6.24 18.01 -15.94
C LYS A 217 -7.40 17.07 -16.29
N ARG A 218 -7.07 15.82 -16.66
CA ARG A 218 -8.08 14.80 -16.97
C ARG A 218 -8.78 14.31 -15.70
N ILE A 219 -8.06 14.19 -14.58
CA ILE A 219 -8.66 13.90 -13.27
C ILE A 219 -9.64 15.01 -12.87
N TYR A 220 -9.24 16.28 -13.02
CA TYR A 220 -10.13 17.42 -12.72
C TYR A 220 -11.39 17.39 -13.57
N LYS A 221 -11.23 17.18 -14.88
CA LYS A 221 -12.35 17.09 -15.82
C LYS A 221 -13.28 15.94 -15.47
N GLU A 222 -12.73 14.77 -15.17
CA GLU A 222 -13.53 13.59 -14.85
C GLU A 222 -14.29 13.75 -13.53
N ALA A 223 -13.68 14.36 -12.51
CA ALA A 223 -14.37 14.69 -11.27
C ALA A 223 -15.52 15.68 -11.51
N HIS A 224 -15.33 16.69 -12.36
CA HIS A 224 -16.37 17.65 -12.72
C HIS A 224 -17.50 17.00 -13.53
N ASP A 225 -17.17 16.23 -14.58
CA ASP A 225 -18.13 15.52 -15.43
C ASP A 225 -18.98 14.51 -14.61
N MET A 226 -18.42 13.94 -13.52
CA MET A 226 -19.12 13.06 -12.59
C MET A 226 -19.93 13.80 -11.51
N GLY A 227 -19.92 15.13 -11.49
CA GLY A 227 -20.59 15.95 -10.48
C GLY A 227 -20.00 15.81 -9.07
N ILE A 228 -18.73 15.40 -8.96
CA ILE A 228 -18.01 15.30 -7.68
C ILE A 228 -17.60 16.68 -7.19
N ILE A 229 -17.14 17.53 -8.11
CA ILE A 229 -16.75 18.92 -7.84
C ILE A 229 -17.63 19.87 -8.65
N SER A 230 -17.89 21.05 -8.10
CA SER A 230 -18.64 22.09 -8.80
C SER A 230 -17.78 22.77 -9.88
N THR A 231 -18.40 23.56 -10.75
CA THR A 231 -17.69 24.35 -11.76
C THR A 231 -16.72 25.35 -11.12
N GLU A 232 -17.09 25.95 -9.99
CA GLU A 232 -16.24 26.89 -9.26
C GLU A 232 -14.96 26.21 -8.75
N ILE A 233 -15.08 25.01 -8.16
CA ILE A 233 -13.91 24.23 -7.71
C ILE A 233 -13.06 23.82 -8.90
N TYR A 234 -13.68 23.35 -9.99
CA TYR A 234 -12.99 22.96 -11.21
C TYR A 234 -12.16 24.11 -11.80
N ASP A 235 -12.75 25.29 -11.96
CA ASP A 235 -12.07 26.47 -12.50
C ASP A 235 -10.93 26.93 -11.58
N PHE A 236 -11.15 26.89 -10.26
CA PHE A 236 -10.11 27.23 -9.29
C PHE A 236 -8.91 26.27 -9.35
N LEU A 237 -9.16 24.95 -9.46
CA LEU A 237 -8.11 23.94 -9.63
C LEU A 237 -7.29 24.18 -10.91
N PHE A 238 -7.94 24.57 -12.01
CA PHE A 238 -7.24 24.92 -13.26
C PHE A 238 -6.38 26.18 -13.13
N ASN A 239 -6.84 27.17 -12.36
CA ASN A 239 -6.07 28.37 -12.07
C ASN A 239 -4.83 28.03 -11.22
N LEU A 240 -4.99 27.27 -10.14
CA LEU A 240 -3.88 26.80 -9.31
C LEU A 240 -2.86 26.00 -10.13
N TYR A 241 -3.33 25.09 -10.97
CA TYR A 241 -2.47 24.33 -11.89
C TYR A 241 -1.64 25.25 -12.80
N ALA A 242 -2.24 26.31 -13.33
CA ALA A 242 -1.55 27.28 -14.18
C ALA A 242 -0.50 28.08 -13.40
N GLU A 243 -0.81 28.50 -12.17
CA GLU A 243 0.11 29.17 -11.25
C GLU A 243 1.31 28.27 -10.92
N ARG A 244 1.06 27.03 -10.47
CA ARG A 244 2.11 26.05 -10.20
C ARG A 244 2.99 25.79 -11.41
N ASN A 245 2.41 25.62 -12.60
CA ASN A 245 3.21 25.43 -13.82
C ASN A 245 4.12 26.62 -14.11
N LYS A 246 3.69 27.85 -13.80
CA LYS A 246 4.56 29.03 -13.92
C LYS A 246 5.69 28.99 -12.89
N ILE A 247 5.42 28.60 -11.64
CA ILE A 247 6.44 28.40 -10.61
C ILE A 247 7.44 27.32 -11.06
N VAL A 248 6.98 26.11 -11.35
CA VAL A 248 7.88 24.98 -11.66
C VAL A 248 8.76 25.22 -12.89
N HIS A 249 8.19 25.79 -13.96
CA HIS A 249 8.89 25.88 -15.25
C HIS A 249 9.46 27.26 -15.59
N ARG A 250 8.95 28.31 -14.94
CA ARG A 250 9.24 29.70 -15.33
C ARG A 250 9.62 30.60 -14.16
N TYR A 251 9.83 30.06 -12.95
CA TYR A 251 10.19 30.86 -11.77
C TYR A 251 11.34 31.83 -12.05
N ILE A 252 12.48 31.33 -12.54
CA ILE A 252 13.70 32.12 -12.84
C ILE A 252 13.44 33.24 -13.85
N ILE A 253 12.58 33.00 -14.85
CA ILE A 253 12.30 33.93 -15.95
C ILE A 253 11.00 34.70 -15.75
N SER A 254 10.51 34.78 -14.51
CA SER A 254 9.27 35.46 -14.16
C SER A 254 9.47 36.38 -12.96
N ASP A 255 8.62 37.39 -12.83
CA ASP A 255 8.64 38.32 -11.68
C ASP A 255 7.97 37.74 -10.42
N ILE A 256 7.87 36.40 -10.29
CA ILE A 256 7.29 35.78 -9.10
C ILE A 256 8.23 36.02 -7.92
N LYS A 257 7.71 36.68 -6.90
CA LYS A 257 8.40 36.89 -5.63
C LYS A 257 8.11 35.73 -4.67
N THR A 258 9.03 35.48 -3.75
CA THR A 258 8.88 34.44 -2.72
C THR A 258 7.64 34.65 -1.85
N LEU A 259 7.30 35.89 -1.51
CA LEU A 259 6.08 36.23 -0.76
C LEU A 259 4.79 35.67 -1.40
N ILE A 260 4.72 35.64 -2.73
CA ILE A 260 3.55 35.15 -3.46
C ILE A 260 3.47 33.61 -3.36
N LEU A 261 4.59 32.93 -3.13
CA LEU A 261 4.61 31.47 -3.00
C LEU A 261 3.86 31.01 -1.75
N ASP A 262 3.96 31.75 -0.65
CA ASP A 262 3.24 31.44 0.59
C ASP A 262 1.72 31.58 0.38
N GLU A 263 1.28 32.67 -0.26
CA GLU A 263 -0.13 32.87 -0.62
C GLU A 263 -0.67 31.76 -1.54
N ILE A 264 0.15 31.27 -2.47
CA ILE A 264 -0.24 30.17 -3.36
C ILE A 264 -0.27 28.85 -2.59
N ALA A 265 0.69 28.60 -1.68
CA ALA A 265 0.69 27.42 -0.83
C ALA A 265 -0.57 27.35 0.06
N GLU A 266 -0.98 28.48 0.66
CA GLU A 266 -2.22 28.58 1.44
C GLU A 266 -3.47 28.24 0.60
N LYS A 267 -3.56 28.76 -0.63
CA LYS A 267 -4.68 28.42 -1.54
C LYS A 267 -4.71 26.91 -1.86
N TYR A 268 -3.54 26.31 -2.04
CA TYR A 268 -3.41 24.87 -2.26
C TYR A 268 -3.82 24.07 -1.02
N GLU A 269 -3.43 24.49 0.18
CA GLU A 269 -3.85 23.88 1.44
C GLU A 269 -5.36 23.93 1.62
N MET A 270 -5.97 25.11 1.44
CA MET A 270 -7.42 25.29 1.53
C MET A 270 -8.16 24.38 0.54
N MET A 271 -7.67 24.29 -0.70
CA MET A 271 -8.27 23.44 -1.72
C MET A 271 -8.10 21.95 -1.42
N THR A 272 -6.97 21.57 -0.82
CA THR A 272 -6.73 20.20 -0.34
C THR A 272 -7.79 19.80 0.68
N GLU A 273 -8.06 20.66 1.66
CA GLU A 273 -9.08 20.41 2.68
C GLU A 273 -10.50 20.38 2.08
N ALA A 274 -10.81 21.29 1.16
CA ALA A 274 -12.10 21.30 0.47
C ALA A 274 -12.37 19.98 -0.27
N VAL A 275 -11.39 19.46 -1.00
CA VAL A 275 -11.52 18.18 -1.73
C VAL A 275 -11.55 16.99 -0.76
N ARG A 276 -10.79 17.03 0.35
CA ARG A 276 -10.85 16.00 1.39
C ARG A 276 -12.25 15.89 2.01
N LEU A 277 -12.93 17.02 2.24
CA LEU A 277 -14.30 17.04 2.75
C LEU A 277 -15.31 16.49 1.73
N ILE A 278 -15.11 16.73 0.43
CA ILE A 278 -15.91 16.10 -0.64
C ILE A 278 -15.73 14.58 -0.61
N LEU A 279 -14.50 14.10 -0.49
CA LEU A 279 -14.22 12.67 -0.35
C LEU A 279 -14.97 12.08 0.84
N ALA A 280 -14.89 12.71 2.02
CA ALA A 280 -15.60 12.25 3.22
C ALA A 280 -17.12 12.17 2.99
N GLY A 281 -17.70 13.09 2.20
CA GLY A 281 -19.10 13.02 1.78
C GLY A 281 -19.42 11.79 0.93
N ILE A 282 -18.55 11.40 -0.01
CA ILE A 282 -18.72 10.20 -0.84
C ILE A 282 -18.55 8.92 -0.03
N GLU A 283 -17.59 8.88 0.91
CA GLU A 283 -17.41 7.75 1.83
C GLU A 283 -18.66 7.53 2.69
N LYS A 284 -19.25 8.62 3.19
CA LYS A 284 -20.52 8.60 3.91
C LYS A 284 -21.67 8.10 3.03
N GLU A 285 -21.79 8.60 1.79
CA GLU A 285 -22.78 8.15 0.82
C GLU A 285 -22.68 6.64 0.55
N GLN A 286 -21.48 6.09 0.41
CA GLN A 286 -21.26 4.65 0.27
C GLN A 286 -21.78 3.86 1.47
N PHE A 287 -21.46 4.32 2.68
CA PHE A 287 -21.86 3.67 3.92
C PHE A 287 -23.38 3.67 4.09
N GLU A 288 -24.02 4.83 3.94
CA GLU A 288 -25.48 4.97 4.06
C GLU A 288 -26.23 4.11 3.03
N ASN A 289 -25.72 4.07 1.79
CA ASN A 289 -26.32 3.27 0.72
C ASN A 289 -25.93 1.79 0.76
N HIS A 290 -25.06 1.36 1.68
CA HIS A 290 -24.54 0.00 1.77
C HIS A 290 -23.88 -0.48 0.47
N THR A 291 -23.16 0.41 -0.22
CA THR A 291 -22.51 0.14 -1.52
C THR A 291 -21.00 0.30 -1.45
N GLY A 292 -20.29 -0.42 -2.32
CA GLY A 292 -18.85 -0.26 -2.46
C GLY A 292 -18.05 -0.68 -1.23
N TYR A 293 -16.82 -0.17 -1.15
CA TYR A 293 -15.88 -0.51 -0.08
C TYR A 293 -16.40 -0.15 1.32
N TYR A 294 -16.99 1.03 1.45
CA TYR A 294 -17.52 1.51 2.73
C TYR A 294 -18.93 1.05 3.04
N GLY A 295 -19.60 0.28 2.16
CA GLY A 295 -20.95 -0.22 2.41
C GLY A 295 -21.10 -1.15 3.62
N ARG A 296 -20.00 -1.72 4.13
CA ARG A 296 -19.96 -2.55 5.35
C ARG A 296 -18.98 -2.03 6.41
N LYS A 297 -18.14 -1.05 6.06
CA LYS A 297 -17.12 -0.47 6.93
C LYS A 297 -17.52 0.97 7.19
N ASN A 298 -17.92 1.30 8.42
CA ASN A 298 -18.23 2.68 8.76
C ASN A 298 -16.94 3.53 8.66
N PRO A 299 -16.88 4.52 7.75
CA PRO A 299 -15.69 5.37 7.57
C PRO A 299 -15.45 6.31 8.76
N HIS A 300 -16.44 6.47 9.64
CA HIS A 300 -16.41 7.38 10.79
C HIS A 300 -16.28 6.69 12.15
N ILE A 301 -16.01 5.37 12.19
CA ILE A 301 -15.66 4.71 13.47
C ILE A 301 -14.28 5.20 13.92
N ASP A 302 -14.15 5.45 15.24
CA ASP A 302 -12.85 5.67 15.88
C ASP A 302 -11.91 4.52 15.52
N LYS A 303 -10.89 4.83 14.72
CA LYS A 303 -9.89 3.85 14.32
C LYS A 303 -9.20 3.36 15.59
N ASN A 304 -9.28 2.06 15.84
CA ASN A 304 -8.57 1.44 16.95
C ASN A 304 -7.04 1.58 16.76
N MET A 305 -6.29 1.39 17.84
CA MET A 305 -4.83 1.50 17.84
C MET A 305 -4.17 0.55 16.81
N GLU A 306 -4.78 -0.62 16.56
CA GLU A 306 -4.30 -1.57 15.55
C GLU A 306 -4.35 -1.01 14.12
N ASN A 307 -5.43 -0.32 13.75
CA ASN A 307 -5.54 0.34 12.45
C ASN A 307 -4.50 1.46 12.29
N ALA A 308 -4.21 2.19 13.36
CA ALA A 308 -3.18 3.22 13.36
C ALA A 308 -1.79 2.61 13.16
N ASP A 309 -1.46 1.52 13.86
CA ASP A 309 -0.16 0.86 13.75
C ASP A 309 0.03 0.16 12.40
N PHE A 310 -1.05 -0.41 11.83
CA PHE A 310 -1.05 -0.88 10.45
C PHE A 310 -0.70 0.25 9.47
N LEU A 311 -1.36 1.41 9.59
CA LEU A 311 -1.08 2.55 8.71
C LEU A 311 0.35 3.07 8.89
N LYS A 312 0.86 3.17 10.12
CA LYS A 312 2.26 3.55 10.40
C LYS A 312 3.23 2.60 9.69
N SER A 313 2.99 1.30 9.78
CA SER A 313 3.82 0.30 9.11
C SER A 313 3.85 0.49 7.60
N MET A 314 2.68 0.68 6.97
CA MET A 314 2.58 0.92 5.53
C MET A 314 3.21 2.25 5.09
N VAL A 315 3.19 3.27 5.94
CA VAL A 315 3.88 4.55 5.71
C VAL A 315 5.40 4.38 5.83
N ASN A 316 5.88 3.58 6.79
CA ASN A 316 7.31 3.25 6.90
C ASN A 316 7.80 2.53 5.64
N GLU A 317 7.05 1.56 5.11
CA GLU A 317 7.38 0.92 3.82
C GLU A 317 7.46 1.95 2.68
N LYS A 318 6.52 2.90 2.65
CA LYS A 318 6.46 3.89 1.57
C LYS A 318 7.65 4.84 1.58
N HIS A 319 8.05 5.32 2.75
CA HIS A 319 9.21 6.22 2.88
C HIS A 319 10.52 5.50 2.69
N PHE A 320 10.62 4.28 3.23
CA PHE A 320 11.84 3.51 3.30
C PHE A 320 13.05 4.34 3.73
N SER A 321 12.89 5.08 4.83
CA SER A 321 13.90 5.99 5.35
C SER A 321 13.85 6.07 6.86
N ASP A 322 14.99 5.94 7.52
CA ASP A 322 15.11 6.11 8.97
C ASP A 322 14.60 7.48 9.44
N LYS A 323 14.72 8.50 8.58
CA LYS A 323 14.27 9.86 8.89
C LYS A 323 12.76 9.97 9.10
N PHE A 324 11.97 9.16 8.39
CA PHE A 324 10.51 9.18 8.48
C PHE A 324 9.96 7.94 9.20
N TYR A 325 10.84 7.18 9.87
CA TYR A 325 10.43 5.98 10.57
C TYR A 325 9.52 6.32 11.76
N ARG A 326 8.27 5.87 11.68
CA ARG A 326 7.30 5.94 12.76
C ARG A 326 7.48 4.74 13.69
N GLN A 327 7.65 5.00 14.98
CA GLN A 327 7.77 3.93 15.97
C GLN A 327 6.51 3.06 15.99
N LEU A 328 6.73 1.75 15.94
CA LEU A 328 5.70 0.72 16.05
C LEU A 328 5.71 0.18 17.49
N PRO A 329 4.56 -0.31 18.01
CA PRO A 329 4.51 -0.88 19.35
C PRO A 329 5.47 -2.08 19.46
N GLU A 330 6.22 -2.14 20.54
CA GLU A 330 6.94 -3.35 20.94
C GLU A 330 5.89 -4.38 21.37
N LYS A 331 5.85 -5.53 20.71
CA LYS A 331 4.93 -6.63 21.04
C LYS A 331 5.69 -7.80 21.63
#